data_AF-A0A5D2B2M4-F1
#
_entry.id   AF-A0A5D2B2M4-F1
#
_cell.length_a   1.000
_cell.length_b   1.000
_cell.length_c   1.000
_cell.angle_alpha   90.00
_cell.angle_beta   90.00
_cell.angle_gamma   90.00
#
_symmetry.space_group_name_H-M   'P 1'
#
loop_
_entity.id
_entity.type
_entity.pdbx_description
1 polymer ?
#
loop_
_entity_poly.entity_id
_entity_poly.type
_entity_poly.pdbx_seq_one_letter_code
_entity_poly.pdbx_strand_id
1 'polypeptide(L)'
;MEVSVIRSSSQAKISKTELGCRDLRFCFGKSNDKNKIFSRKPNSVCFDSQISRFRKAGLRFTLKAVHSDPILESKSPATSKSLDRLRLFVGLPLDAVSDGNSVNHARAIGAGLKALKLLGVEGVELPVWWGVVENEMGKYDWSGYLAVAEMVQKAGLKLHVSLCFHASSQPRIPLPKWVTKIGESQSSIFFADRSGQHYQQCLSLAVDDLAVLDGKTPVQVYQGFCESFKSTFSPFMGSTITGISMGLGPDGELRYPSHHKPAKSGTITGVGEFQCYDTNMLNLLKQYAEANGNPLWGLGGPHDAPTYDQAPNSNSFFKDHGGSWESPYGDFFLSWYSSELVSHGNRLLSLVSSIFGDTEVNVYGKVPLMHSWYKTRAHPSELTAGFYNTASRNGYEAVAEMFARNSCKIILPGMDLSDEHQPHDALSSPESLLAQIRTTCNKHRVEVAGQNLASGAPGGLEQIKKNMLGENPIDLFTYQRMGAHFFSPEHFPSFTEFVRSLSQPELHPDDLPSDEAEATESVQTSSDPNIHLQTA
;
A
#
# COMPACT_ATOMS: atom_id res chain seq x y z
N MET A 1 -3.94 42.68 70.58
CA MET A 1 -4.18 42.09 69.25
C MET A 1 -3.55 40.71 69.29
N GLU A 2 -4.35 39.70 69.57
CA GLU A 2 -3.98 38.29 69.48
C GLU A 2 -5.07 37.62 68.66
N VAL A 3 -4.68 36.93 67.58
CA VAL A 3 -5.60 36.19 66.72
C VAL A 3 -5.20 34.73 66.73
N SER A 4 -6.22 33.93 67.02
CA SER A 4 -6.17 32.54 67.46
C SER A 4 -5.82 31.53 66.37
N VAL A 5 -5.29 30.40 66.81
CA VAL A 5 -5.09 29.16 66.06
C VAL A 5 -6.07 28.10 66.60
N ILE A 6 -6.31 27.07 65.76
CA ILE A 6 -6.72 25.67 66.05
C ILE A 6 -8.11 25.36 65.46
N ARG A 7 -8.20 24.70 64.29
CA ARG A 7 -8.07 23.26 63.93
C ARG A 7 -9.41 22.52 64.07
N SER A 8 -9.93 21.99 62.97
CA SER A 8 -10.93 20.93 62.98
C SER A 8 -10.75 19.97 61.81
N SER A 9 -10.63 18.70 62.18
CA SER A 9 -10.59 17.47 61.40
C SER A 9 -11.87 17.18 60.62
N SER A 10 -11.76 16.54 59.47
CA SER A 10 -12.83 15.69 58.92
C SER A 10 -12.27 14.42 58.29
N GLN A 11 -12.80 13.29 58.78
CA GLN A 11 -12.53 11.92 58.35
C GLN A 11 -13.16 11.67 56.98
N ALA A 12 -12.40 11.07 56.06
CA ALA A 12 -12.91 10.60 54.78
C ALA A 12 -13.62 9.23 54.96
N LYS A 13 -14.91 9.17 54.59
CA LYS A 13 -15.67 7.92 54.45
C LYS A 13 -15.31 7.26 53.12
N ILE A 14 -14.71 6.08 53.21
CA ILE A 14 -14.48 5.16 52.09
C ILE A 14 -15.83 4.60 51.63
N SER A 15 -16.24 4.95 50.42
CA SER A 15 -17.37 4.31 49.75
C SER A 15 -16.80 3.35 48.71
N LYS A 16 -17.02 2.05 48.93
CA LYS A 16 -16.73 0.99 47.94
C LYS A 16 -17.76 1.10 46.81
N THR A 17 -17.29 1.26 45.59
CA THR A 17 -18.11 1.09 44.38
C THR A 17 -17.58 -0.13 43.63
N GLU A 18 -18.41 -1.16 43.49
CA GLU A 18 -18.14 -2.37 42.74
C GLU A 18 -17.97 -2.02 41.25
N LEU A 19 -16.78 -2.27 40.70
CA LEU A 19 -16.55 -2.24 39.26
C LEU A 19 -16.75 -3.66 38.72
N GLY A 20 -17.88 -3.84 38.02
CA GLY A 20 -18.15 -5.04 37.24
C GLY A 20 -17.14 -5.18 36.10
N CYS A 21 -16.36 -6.24 36.14
CA CYS A 21 -15.48 -6.67 35.06
C CYS A 21 -16.34 -7.04 33.84
N ARG A 22 -16.22 -6.27 32.74
CA ARG A 22 -16.76 -6.68 31.43
C ARG A 22 -15.62 -7.28 30.62
N ASP A 23 -15.61 -8.60 30.55
CA ASP A 23 -14.85 -9.36 29.55
C ASP A 23 -15.37 -9.03 28.15
N LEU A 24 -14.51 -8.46 27.30
CA LEU A 24 -14.76 -8.32 25.87
C LEU A 24 -14.37 -9.62 25.16
N ARG A 25 -15.30 -10.57 25.09
CA ARG A 25 -15.24 -11.68 24.12
C ARG A 25 -15.84 -11.22 22.79
N PHE A 26 -15.00 -11.18 21.77
CA PHE A 26 -15.41 -11.12 20.37
C PHE A 26 -16.18 -12.39 20.02
N CYS A 27 -17.44 -12.25 19.59
CA CYS A 27 -18.22 -13.34 19.01
C CYS A 27 -18.61 -12.96 17.58
N PHE A 28 -18.13 -13.76 16.63
CA PHE A 28 -18.59 -13.80 15.25
C PHE A 28 -20.05 -14.27 15.19
N GLY A 29 -20.91 -13.49 14.56
CA GLY A 29 -22.29 -13.88 14.28
C GLY A 29 -22.41 -14.54 12.91
N LYS A 30 -22.86 -15.81 12.88
CA LYS A 30 -23.49 -16.45 11.71
C LYS A 30 -24.99 -16.61 11.97
N SER A 31 -25.71 -16.65 10.85
CA SER A 31 -27.16 -16.52 10.63
C SER A 31 -28.08 -17.64 11.18
N ASN A 32 -29.31 -17.20 11.51
CA ASN A 32 -30.67 -17.79 11.42
C ASN A 32 -31.25 -18.88 12.35
N ASP A 33 -32.52 -18.59 12.68
CA ASP A 33 -33.73 -19.43 12.85
C ASP A 33 -34.27 -19.83 14.27
N LYS A 34 -35.44 -19.22 14.57
CA LYS A 34 -36.69 -19.73 15.21
C LYS A 34 -36.74 -20.31 16.64
N ASN A 35 -37.62 -19.65 17.43
CA ASN A 35 -38.63 -20.17 18.37
C ASN A 35 -38.23 -21.15 19.51
N LYS A 36 -38.24 -20.68 20.78
CA LYS A 36 -39.28 -20.98 21.82
C LYS A 36 -38.89 -20.50 23.22
N ILE A 37 -39.94 -20.32 24.04
CA ILE A 37 -40.07 -19.67 25.34
C ILE A 37 -39.72 -20.62 26.51
N PHE A 38 -39.02 -20.16 27.58
CA PHE A 38 -39.48 -20.12 29.01
C PHE A 38 -38.37 -19.97 30.09
N SER A 39 -38.63 -19.01 31.00
CA SER A 39 -38.40 -18.92 32.47
C SER A 39 -37.03 -19.05 33.17
N ARG A 40 -36.52 -17.89 33.60
CA ARG A 40 -36.11 -17.41 34.96
C ARG A 40 -35.65 -18.38 36.10
N LYS A 41 -34.36 -18.18 36.50
CA LYS A 41 -33.78 -17.81 37.85
C LYS A 41 -33.44 -18.89 38.92
N PRO A 42 -32.56 -18.63 39.93
CA PRO A 42 -31.10 -18.89 39.89
C PRO A 42 -30.52 -19.58 41.17
N ASN A 43 -29.17 -19.67 41.24
CA ASN A 43 -28.27 -19.91 42.40
C ASN A 43 -27.63 -21.30 42.52
N SER A 44 -26.31 -21.38 42.26
CA SER A 44 -25.29 -21.87 43.21
C SER A 44 -23.91 -21.87 42.55
N VAL A 45 -22.93 -21.24 43.21
CA VAL A 45 -21.49 -21.36 42.88
C VAL A 45 -20.92 -22.50 43.72
N CYS A 46 -20.21 -23.44 43.10
CA CYS A 46 -19.37 -24.42 43.78
C CYS A 46 -18.05 -24.56 43.01
N PHE A 47 -16.94 -24.29 43.68
CA PHE A 47 -15.62 -24.69 43.22
C PHE A 47 -15.40 -26.13 43.69
N ASP A 48 -15.11 -27.04 42.76
CA ASP A 48 -14.42 -28.26 43.12
C ASP A 48 -13.44 -28.68 42.02
N SER A 49 -12.19 -28.86 42.44
CA SER A 49 -11.08 -29.32 41.65
C SER A 49 -11.06 -30.83 41.70
N GLN A 50 -11.21 -31.54 40.58
CA GLN A 50 -10.87 -32.95 40.53
C GLN A 50 -10.35 -33.37 39.16
N ILE A 51 -9.05 -33.60 39.14
CA ILE A 51 -8.32 -34.42 38.18
C ILE A 51 -8.94 -35.82 38.21
N SER A 52 -9.44 -36.31 37.07
CA SER A 52 -9.64 -37.75 36.89
C SER A 52 -9.33 -38.20 35.46
N ARG A 53 -8.56 -39.30 35.43
CA ARG A 53 -8.04 -40.03 34.26
C ARG A 53 -9.19 -40.59 33.42
N PHE A 54 -9.13 -40.42 32.10
CA PHE A 54 -9.92 -41.24 31.18
C PHE A 54 -9.09 -42.30 30.47
N ARG A 55 -9.69 -43.49 30.44
CA ARG A 55 -9.17 -44.78 30.02
C ARG A 55 -9.03 -44.89 28.50
N LYS A 56 -8.03 -45.69 28.10
CA LYS A 56 -7.78 -46.22 26.76
C LYS A 56 -9.02 -46.90 26.17
N ALA A 57 -9.34 -46.58 24.92
CA ALA A 57 -10.09 -47.44 24.01
C ALA A 57 -9.16 -47.80 22.85
N GLY A 58 -8.90 -49.10 22.66
CA GLY A 58 -8.02 -49.62 21.62
C GLY A 58 -8.77 -49.83 20.30
N LEU A 59 -8.14 -49.46 19.19
CA LEU A 59 -8.49 -49.92 17.86
C LEU A 59 -7.41 -50.87 17.34
N ARG A 60 -7.85 -52.07 16.93
CA ARG A 60 -7.05 -53.09 16.23
C ARG A 60 -6.95 -52.71 14.75
N PHE A 61 -5.72 -52.67 14.23
CA PHE A 61 -5.47 -52.70 12.79
C PHE A 61 -4.86 -54.05 12.40
N THR A 62 -5.40 -54.66 11.34
CA THR A 62 -4.90 -55.89 10.74
C THR A 62 -3.74 -55.57 9.80
N LEU A 63 -2.58 -56.18 10.07
CA LEU A 63 -1.39 -56.18 9.21
C LEU A 63 -1.59 -57.15 8.03
N LYS A 64 -1.49 -56.63 6.80
CA LYS A 64 -1.12 -57.43 5.63
C LYS A 64 0.23 -56.90 5.13
N ALA A 65 1.24 -57.76 5.19
CA ALA A 65 2.56 -57.52 4.65
C ALA A 65 2.55 -57.71 3.12
N VAL A 66 3.19 -56.79 2.40
CA VAL A 66 3.62 -56.99 1.01
C VAL A 66 5.05 -56.46 0.88
N HIS A 67 5.85 -57.23 0.13
CA HIS A 67 7.28 -57.16 -0.10
C HIS A 67 7.82 -55.78 -0.47
N SER A 68 9.04 -55.51 -0.01
CA SER A 68 9.86 -54.35 -0.32
C SER A 68 10.72 -54.63 -1.55
N ASP A 69 10.50 -53.88 -2.62
CA ASP A 69 11.47 -53.67 -3.71
C ASP A 69 12.02 -52.24 -3.61
N PRO A 70 13.31 -52.00 -3.96
CA PRO A 70 13.94 -50.70 -3.78
C PRO A 70 13.40 -49.70 -4.81
N ILE A 71 12.67 -48.70 -4.33
CA ILE A 71 12.23 -47.57 -5.15
C ILE A 71 13.43 -46.64 -5.35
N LEU A 72 13.93 -46.64 -6.59
CA LEU A 72 14.80 -45.62 -7.15
C LEU A 72 14.12 -44.25 -6.92
N GLU A 73 14.78 -43.33 -6.23
CA GLU A 73 14.33 -41.94 -6.11
C GLU A 73 14.22 -41.32 -7.50
N SER A 74 13.01 -41.32 -8.07
CA SER A 74 12.67 -40.42 -9.15
C SER A 74 12.62 -39.02 -8.55
N LYS A 75 13.71 -38.26 -8.70
CA LYS A 75 13.65 -36.80 -8.65
C LYS A 75 12.54 -36.39 -9.63
N SER A 76 11.38 -36.05 -9.10
CA SER A 76 10.38 -35.28 -9.84
C SER A 76 11.13 -34.04 -10.37
N PRO A 77 11.10 -33.76 -11.68
CA PRO A 77 11.64 -32.51 -12.16
C PRO A 77 10.91 -31.43 -11.40
N ALA A 78 11.66 -30.51 -10.79
CA ALA A 78 11.10 -29.22 -10.41
C ALA A 78 10.31 -28.76 -11.63
N THR A 79 8.99 -28.68 -11.51
CA THR A 79 8.17 -28.03 -12.52
C THR A 79 8.73 -26.64 -12.63
N SER A 80 9.52 -26.41 -13.69
CA SER A 80 9.82 -25.09 -14.18
C SER A 80 8.45 -24.44 -14.29
N LYS A 81 8.14 -23.49 -13.40
CA LYS A 81 7.15 -22.49 -13.76
C LYS A 81 7.66 -22.00 -15.11
N SER A 82 6.95 -22.32 -16.19
CA SER A 82 7.12 -21.57 -17.42
C SER A 82 7.07 -20.11 -16.99
N LEU A 83 7.95 -19.27 -17.53
CA LEU A 83 7.81 -17.81 -17.48
C LEU A 83 6.44 -17.48 -18.09
N ASP A 84 5.39 -17.64 -17.28
CA ASP A 84 4.00 -17.49 -17.66
C ASP A 84 3.80 -15.98 -17.69
N ARG A 85 4.09 -15.47 -18.89
CA ARG A 85 3.93 -14.10 -19.39
C ARG A 85 3.69 -13.06 -18.31
N LEU A 86 4.76 -12.36 -17.96
CA LEU A 86 4.74 -11.10 -17.25
C LEU A 86 3.58 -10.20 -17.73
N ARG A 87 2.74 -9.77 -16.78
CA ARG A 87 1.53 -9.01 -17.06
C ARG A 87 1.81 -7.52 -16.96
N LEU A 88 1.91 -6.87 -18.11
CA LEU A 88 2.15 -5.43 -18.18
C LEU A 88 0.84 -4.66 -18.34
N PHE A 89 0.63 -3.69 -17.46
CA PHE A 89 -0.46 -2.74 -17.48
C PHE A 89 0.08 -1.32 -17.67
N VAL A 90 -0.76 -0.40 -18.15
CA VAL A 90 -0.43 1.05 -18.22
C VAL A 90 -1.57 1.89 -17.63
N GLY A 91 -1.26 2.82 -16.74
CA GLY A 91 -2.26 3.70 -16.13
C GLY A 91 -2.88 4.68 -17.14
N LEU A 92 -4.21 4.75 -17.21
CA LEU A 92 -4.97 5.75 -17.96
C LEU A 92 -4.92 7.11 -17.28
N PRO A 93 -5.05 8.26 -18.01
CA PRO A 93 -5.11 9.63 -17.46
C PRO A 93 -5.86 9.75 -16.12
N LEU A 94 -5.31 10.49 -15.15
CA LEU A 94 -5.93 10.58 -13.80
C LEU A 94 -7.30 11.24 -13.91
N ASP A 95 -7.42 12.17 -14.84
CA ASP A 95 -8.62 12.86 -15.27
C ASP A 95 -9.30 12.19 -16.47
N ALA A 96 -9.14 10.88 -16.69
CA ALA A 96 -9.80 10.18 -17.81
C ALA A 96 -11.34 10.35 -17.81
N VAL A 97 -11.93 10.58 -16.64
CA VAL A 97 -13.33 10.98 -16.47
C VAL A 97 -13.37 12.35 -15.80
N SER A 98 -14.13 13.27 -16.38
CA SER A 98 -14.35 14.63 -15.86
C SER A 98 -15.35 14.67 -14.71
N ASP A 99 -15.40 15.79 -13.99
CA ASP A 99 -16.42 16.09 -12.96
C ASP A 99 -17.87 16.02 -13.48
N GLY A 100 -18.08 16.18 -14.79
CA GLY A 100 -19.37 16.00 -15.46
C GLY A 100 -19.67 14.55 -15.84
N ASN A 101 -18.90 13.60 -15.29
CA ASN A 101 -18.93 12.17 -15.55
C ASN A 101 -18.89 11.78 -17.03
N SER A 102 -18.09 12.50 -17.81
CA SER A 102 -17.86 12.19 -19.23
C SER A 102 -16.38 11.90 -19.49
N VAL A 103 -16.11 11.06 -20.50
CA VAL A 103 -14.74 10.64 -20.85
C VAL A 103 -13.97 11.81 -21.44
N ASN A 104 -12.92 12.24 -20.76
CA ASN A 104 -11.99 13.25 -21.28
C ASN A 104 -11.14 12.66 -22.39
N HIS A 105 -10.88 13.46 -23.44
CA HIS A 105 -10.01 13.09 -24.55
C HIS A 105 -10.29 11.69 -25.15
N ALA A 106 -11.56 11.26 -25.22
CA ALA A 106 -11.96 9.90 -25.60
C ALA A 106 -11.28 9.37 -26.90
N ARG A 107 -11.09 10.22 -27.90
CA ARG A 107 -10.37 9.86 -29.14
C ARG A 107 -8.90 9.52 -28.89
N ALA A 108 -8.21 10.32 -28.07
CA ALA A 108 -6.80 10.11 -27.74
C ALA A 108 -6.64 8.87 -26.85
N ILE A 109 -7.51 8.68 -25.86
CA ILE A 109 -7.56 7.44 -25.05
C ILE A 109 -7.78 6.24 -25.96
N GLY A 110 -8.77 6.29 -26.86
CA GLY A 110 -9.05 5.20 -27.80
C GLY A 110 -7.89 4.87 -28.73
N ALA A 111 -7.14 5.88 -29.20
CA ALA A 111 -5.92 5.67 -29.98
C ALA A 111 -4.80 5.03 -29.14
N GLY A 112 -4.59 5.50 -27.91
CA GLY A 112 -3.63 4.95 -26.96
C GLY A 112 -3.92 3.48 -26.62
N LEU A 113 -5.17 3.13 -26.34
CA LEU A 113 -5.60 1.74 -26.09
C LEU A 113 -5.24 0.81 -27.26
N LYS A 114 -5.47 1.25 -28.50
CA LYS A 114 -5.09 0.47 -29.69
C LYS A 114 -3.58 0.29 -29.80
N ALA A 115 -2.80 1.35 -29.56
CA ALA A 115 -1.34 1.29 -29.58
C ALA A 115 -0.79 0.31 -28.52
N LEU A 116 -1.31 0.38 -27.30
CA LEU A 116 -0.94 -0.54 -26.21
C LEU A 116 -1.29 -2.00 -26.55
N LYS A 117 -2.48 -2.24 -27.13
CA LYS A 117 -2.88 -3.59 -27.55
C LYS A 117 -1.95 -4.16 -28.62
N LEU A 118 -1.57 -3.35 -29.61
CA LEU A 118 -0.62 -3.73 -30.66
C LEU A 118 0.78 -4.03 -30.10
N LEU A 119 1.18 -3.35 -29.03
CA LEU A 119 2.45 -3.56 -28.35
C LEU A 119 2.48 -4.82 -27.48
N GLY A 120 1.34 -5.47 -27.25
CA GLY A 120 1.24 -6.69 -26.43
C GLY A 120 0.99 -6.45 -24.95
N VAL A 121 0.73 -5.20 -24.55
CA VAL A 121 0.30 -4.84 -23.19
C VAL A 121 -0.99 -5.59 -22.85
N GLU A 122 -1.10 -6.08 -21.62
CA GLU A 122 -2.23 -6.90 -21.19
C GLU A 122 -3.46 -6.08 -20.86
N GLY A 123 -3.26 -4.95 -20.19
CA GLY A 123 -4.37 -4.13 -19.72
C GLY A 123 -3.99 -2.70 -19.37
N VAL A 124 -4.94 -2.00 -18.81
CA VAL A 124 -4.77 -0.64 -18.30
C VAL A 124 -5.30 -0.50 -16.89
N GLU A 125 -4.75 0.46 -16.15
CA GLU A 125 -5.25 0.83 -14.82
C GLU A 125 -6.10 2.10 -14.93
N LEU A 126 -7.25 2.13 -14.25
CA LEU A 126 -8.20 3.24 -14.26
C LEU A 126 -8.47 3.70 -12.81
N PRO A 127 -8.05 4.92 -12.44
CA PRO A 127 -8.44 5.51 -11.17
C PRO A 127 -9.91 5.94 -11.21
N VAL A 128 -10.68 5.49 -10.24
CA VAL A 128 -12.11 5.79 -10.05
C VAL A 128 -12.26 6.67 -8.82
N TRP A 129 -12.55 7.94 -9.05
CA TRP A 129 -12.54 8.97 -8.03
C TRP A 129 -13.88 9.10 -7.30
N TRP A 130 -13.83 8.98 -5.98
CA TRP A 130 -14.99 9.15 -5.11
C TRP A 130 -15.68 10.51 -5.34
N GLY A 131 -14.90 11.58 -5.41
CA GLY A 131 -15.42 12.94 -5.62
C GLY A 131 -16.04 13.21 -6.99
N VAL A 132 -15.75 12.37 -7.99
CA VAL A 132 -16.37 12.46 -9.32
C VAL A 132 -17.67 11.67 -9.37
N VAL A 133 -17.67 10.47 -8.79
CA VAL A 133 -18.80 9.53 -8.87
C VAL A 133 -19.95 9.93 -7.93
N GLU A 134 -19.65 10.34 -6.70
CA GLU A 134 -20.64 10.53 -5.64
C GLU A 134 -20.84 12.01 -5.31
N ASN A 135 -21.39 12.76 -6.26
CA ASN A 135 -21.69 14.20 -6.09
C ASN A 135 -22.64 14.47 -4.90
N GLU A 136 -23.58 13.56 -4.66
CA GLU A 136 -24.49 13.56 -3.52
C GLU A 136 -24.41 12.20 -2.80
N MET A 137 -24.50 12.21 -1.48
CA MET A 137 -24.37 11.00 -0.68
C MET A 137 -25.37 9.91 -1.13
N GLY A 138 -24.85 8.72 -1.42
CA GLY A 138 -25.58 7.55 -1.88
C GLY A 138 -26.08 7.63 -3.32
N LYS A 139 -25.74 8.67 -4.08
CA LYS A 139 -26.08 8.80 -5.50
C LYS A 139 -24.81 8.75 -6.34
N TYR A 140 -24.65 7.62 -7.02
CA TYR A 140 -23.47 7.33 -7.83
C TYR A 140 -23.79 7.53 -9.31
N ASP A 141 -22.99 8.34 -9.99
CA ASP A 141 -23.01 8.42 -11.45
C ASP A 141 -21.80 7.66 -11.99
N TRP A 142 -22.04 6.54 -12.68
CA TRP A 142 -21.00 5.67 -13.23
C TRP A 142 -20.84 5.80 -14.76
N SER A 143 -21.63 6.64 -15.42
CA SER A 143 -21.71 6.73 -16.89
C SER A 143 -20.36 6.96 -17.57
N GLY A 144 -19.52 7.87 -17.07
CA GLY A 144 -18.18 8.12 -17.62
C GLY A 144 -17.26 6.91 -17.49
N TYR A 145 -17.23 6.28 -16.31
CA TYR A 145 -16.40 5.11 -16.05
C TYR A 145 -16.87 3.86 -16.80
N LEU A 146 -18.18 3.67 -16.98
CA LEU A 146 -18.75 2.63 -17.83
C LEU A 146 -18.30 2.80 -19.28
N ALA A 147 -18.33 4.02 -19.81
CA ALA A 147 -17.87 4.29 -21.16
C ALA A 147 -16.37 3.96 -21.35
N VAL A 148 -15.52 4.25 -20.35
CA VAL A 148 -14.11 3.84 -20.37
C VAL A 148 -13.98 2.31 -20.33
N ALA A 149 -14.70 1.62 -19.44
CA ALA A 149 -14.67 0.16 -19.36
C ALA A 149 -15.08 -0.51 -20.67
N GLU A 150 -16.11 0.01 -21.35
CA GLU A 150 -16.50 -0.43 -22.69
C GLU A 150 -15.42 -0.19 -23.74
N MET A 151 -14.73 0.96 -23.70
CA MET A 151 -13.63 1.25 -24.62
C MET A 151 -12.48 0.25 -24.43
N VAL A 152 -12.13 -0.06 -23.18
CA VAL A 152 -11.09 -1.04 -22.83
C VAL A 152 -11.48 -2.45 -23.29
N GLN A 153 -12.73 -2.86 -23.04
CA GLN A 153 -13.27 -4.14 -23.51
C GLN A 153 -13.23 -4.24 -25.04
N LYS A 154 -13.69 -3.21 -25.77
CA LYS A 154 -13.68 -3.16 -27.24
C LYS A 154 -12.27 -3.20 -27.81
N ALA A 155 -11.28 -2.67 -27.10
CA ALA A 155 -9.87 -2.78 -27.48
C ALA A 155 -9.26 -4.17 -27.18
N GLY A 156 -9.97 -5.05 -26.47
CA GLY A 156 -9.49 -6.37 -26.09
C GLY A 156 -8.38 -6.34 -25.03
N LEU A 157 -8.41 -5.33 -24.16
CA LEU A 157 -7.50 -5.15 -23.03
C LEU A 157 -8.18 -5.53 -21.71
N LYS A 158 -7.39 -5.90 -20.70
CA LYS A 158 -7.86 -6.05 -19.32
C LYS A 158 -7.90 -4.69 -18.61
N LEU A 159 -8.64 -4.64 -17.51
CA LEU A 159 -8.84 -3.46 -16.70
C LEU A 159 -8.50 -3.76 -15.24
N HIS A 160 -7.61 -2.94 -14.68
CA HIS A 160 -7.39 -2.82 -13.24
C HIS A 160 -8.06 -1.53 -12.78
N VAL A 161 -8.88 -1.57 -11.74
CA VAL A 161 -9.58 -0.38 -11.23
C VAL A 161 -9.00 0.04 -9.88
N SER A 162 -8.66 1.31 -9.70
CA SER A 162 -8.25 1.85 -8.39
C SER A 162 -9.37 2.69 -7.80
N LEU A 163 -9.94 2.27 -6.66
CA LEU A 163 -11.01 3.00 -5.96
C LEU A 163 -10.39 4.11 -5.10
N CYS A 164 -10.47 5.36 -5.56
CA CYS A 164 -9.79 6.50 -4.97
C CYS A 164 -10.70 7.27 -4.00
N PHE A 165 -10.58 6.99 -2.70
CA PHE A 165 -11.26 7.70 -1.60
C PHE A 165 -10.48 8.93 -1.08
N HIS A 166 -9.50 9.40 -1.85
CA HIS A 166 -8.69 10.58 -1.59
C HIS A 166 -8.88 11.61 -2.71
N ALA A 167 -8.55 12.86 -2.44
CA ALA A 167 -8.44 13.91 -3.43
C ALA A 167 -7.04 13.94 -4.06
N SER A 168 -6.94 14.51 -5.26
CA SER A 168 -5.68 14.83 -5.94
C SER A 168 -5.55 16.32 -6.16
N SER A 169 -4.35 16.86 -5.98
CA SER A 169 -4.03 18.26 -6.29
C SER A 169 -3.64 18.47 -7.75
N GLN A 170 -3.08 17.44 -8.39
CA GLN A 170 -2.55 17.48 -9.75
C GLN A 170 -2.83 16.15 -10.48
N PRO A 171 -3.87 16.08 -11.33
CA PRO A 171 -4.86 17.13 -11.60
C PRO A 171 -5.76 17.38 -10.38
N ARG A 172 -6.41 18.55 -10.34
CA ARG A 172 -7.28 18.92 -9.21
C ARG A 172 -8.57 18.11 -9.22
N ILE A 173 -8.65 17.08 -8.38
CA ILE A 173 -9.81 16.22 -8.19
C ILE A 173 -10.16 16.24 -6.70
N PRO A 174 -11.25 16.92 -6.28
CA PRO A 174 -11.57 17.07 -4.87
C PRO A 174 -12.23 15.80 -4.29
N LEU A 175 -12.36 15.75 -2.97
CA LEU A 175 -13.34 14.87 -2.31
C LEU A 175 -14.77 15.29 -2.70
N PRO A 176 -15.78 14.44 -2.47
CA PRO A 176 -17.16 14.84 -2.71
C PRO A 176 -17.52 16.15 -2.02
N LYS A 177 -18.27 17.01 -2.70
CA LYS A 177 -18.62 18.36 -2.20
C LYS A 177 -19.33 18.31 -0.84
N TRP A 178 -20.12 17.28 -0.59
CA TRP A 178 -20.82 17.10 0.68
C TRP A 178 -19.85 16.77 1.83
N VAL A 179 -18.77 16.02 1.58
CA VAL A 179 -17.71 15.75 2.57
C VAL A 179 -16.96 17.05 2.91
N THR A 180 -16.63 17.85 1.90
CA THR A 180 -15.95 19.14 2.11
C THR A 180 -16.77 20.07 3.00
N LYS A 181 -18.10 20.16 2.77
CA LYS A 181 -19.01 20.96 3.62
C LYS A 181 -19.05 20.47 5.07
N ILE A 182 -19.02 19.17 5.30
CA ILE A 182 -18.93 18.61 6.66
C ILE A 182 -17.60 19.04 7.27
N GLY A 183 -16.49 18.87 6.54
CA GLY A 183 -15.15 19.26 6.98
C GLY A 183 -14.98 20.75 7.30
N GLU A 184 -15.72 21.64 6.66
CA GLU A 184 -15.77 23.08 6.98
C GLU A 184 -16.37 23.36 8.36
N SER A 185 -17.34 22.55 8.79
CA SER A 185 -17.99 22.66 10.11
C SER A 185 -17.36 21.77 11.18
N GLN A 186 -16.72 20.68 10.77
CA GLN A 186 -16.08 19.69 11.63
C GLN A 186 -14.72 19.29 11.05
N SER A 187 -13.68 20.09 11.32
CA SER A 187 -12.34 19.84 10.78
C SER A 187 -11.69 18.57 11.33
N SER A 188 -12.16 18.05 12.47
CA SER A 188 -11.63 16.84 13.13
C SER A 188 -11.82 15.56 12.31
N ILE A 189 -12.55 15.60 11.19
CA ILE A 189 -12.65 14.47 10.25
C ILE A 189 -11.37 14.29 9.43
N PHE A 190 -10.49 15.28 9.39
CA PHE A 190 -9.23 15.25 8.65
C PHE A 190 -8.04 15.04 9.58
N PHE A 191 -6.97 14.45 9.04
CA PHE A 191 -5.70 14.37 9.76
C PHE A 191 -5.21 15.78 10.12
N ALA A 192 -4.54 15.91 11.26
CA ALA A 192 -3.89 17.16 11.63
C ALA A 192 -2.45 16.94 12.08
N ASP A 193 -1.60 17.89 11.68
CA ASP A 193 -0.22 17.96 12.14
C ASP A 193 -0.11 18.67 13.50
N ARG A 194 1.11 18.71 14.04
CA ARG A 194 1.35 19.29 15.37
C ARG A 194 0.99 20.77 15.46
N SER A 195 1.01 21.49 14.34
CA SER A 195 0.62 22.91 14.28
C SER A 195 -0.90 23.12 14.19
N GLY A 196 -1.68 22.04 14.10
CA GLY A 196 -3.13 22.09 13.93
C GLY A 196 -3.56 22.31 12.48
N GLN A 197 -2.65 22.19 11.51
CA GLN A 197 -2.99 22.24 10.09
C GLN A 197 -3.67 20.94 9.69
N HIS A 198 -4.84 21.03 9.05
CA HIS A 198 -5.61 19.88 8.62
C HIS A 198 -5.30 19.48 7.18
N TYR A 199 -5.11 18.18 6.92
CA TYR A 199 -4.95 17.61 5.60
C TYR A 199 -6.32 17.25 4.99
N GLN A 200 -6.89 18.17 4.22
CA GLN A 200 -8.27 18.08 3.71
C GLN A 200 -8.45 17.18 2.47
N GLN A 201 -7.42 16.45 2.06
CA GLN A 201 -7.46 15.59 0.87
C GLN A 201 -7.82 14.13 1.18
N CYS A 202 -7.89 13.74 2.46
CA CYS A 202 -8.29 12.39 2.87
C CYS A 202 -8.84 12.43 4.29
N LEU A 203 -9.84 11.59 4.59
CA LEU A 203 -10.39 11.47 5.95
C LEU A 203 -9.37 10.81 6.88
N SER A 204 -9.32 11.27 8.14
CA SER A 204 -8.50 10.66 9.19
C SER A 204 -8.97 9.23 9.45
N LEU A 205 -8.03 8.29 9.60
CA LEU A 205 -8.38 6.92 9.95
C LEU A 205 -9.06 6.80 11.32
N ALA A 206 -8.93 7.82 12.18
CA ALA A 206 -9.59 7.85 13.49
C ALA A 206 -11.11 7.97 13.39
N VAL A 207 -11.64 8.38 12.24
CA VAL A 207 -13.09 8.48 12.03
C VAL A 207 -13.70 7.27 11.35
N ASP A 208 -12.93 6.24 11.01
CA ASP A 208 -13.40 5.01 10.32
C ASP A 208 -14.71 4.45 10.90
N ASP A 209 -14.79 4.40 12.23
CA ASP A 209 -15.89 3.82 13.00
C ASP A 209 -16.79 4.88 13.67
N LEU A 210 -16.58 6.17 13.35
CA LEU A 210 -17.36 7.29 13.89
C LEU A 210 -18.39 7.78 12.86
N ALA A 211 -19.63 7.99 13.31
CA ALA A 211 -20.74 8.40 12.45
C ALA A 211 -20.72 9.90 12.10
N VAL A 212 -19.62 10.37 11.52
CA VAL A 212 -19.33 11.80 11.23
C VAL A 212 -19.85 12.27 9.88
N LEU A 213 -20.35 11.37 9.03
CA LEU A 213 -20.84 11.67 7.68
C LEU A 213 -22.38 11.59 7.65
N ASP A 214 -23.05 12.59 8.24
CA ASP A 214 -24.51 12.66 8.39
C ASP A 214 -25.14 11.36 8.94
N GLY A 215 -24.54 10.82 10.00
CA GLY A 215 -25.01 9.60 10.67
C GLY A 215 -24.44 8.30 10.12
N LYS A 216 -23.57 8.34 9.10
CA LYS A 216 -22.80 7.20 8.61
C LYS A 216 -21.33 7.30 8.99
N THR A 217 -20.67 6.15 9.10
CA THR A 217 -19.20 6.09 9.20
C THR A 217 -18.56 6.12 7.81
N PRO A 218 -17.31 6.58 7.67
CA PRO A 218 -16.54 6.47 6.43
C PRO A 218 -16.51 5.04 5.87
N VAL A 219 -16.29 4.04 6.72
CA VAL A 219 -16.28 2.62 6.30
C VAL A 219 -17.63 2.22 5.69
N GLN A 220 -18.76 2.66 6.24
CA GLN A 220 -20.09 2.40 5.66
C GLN A 220 -20.30 3.12 4.33
N VAL A 221 -19.77 4.33 4.17
CA VAL A 221 -19.83 5.06 2.90
C VAL A 221 -19.00 4.35 1.83
N TYR A 222 -17.78 3.93 2.17
CA TYR A 222 -16.92 3.15 1.28
C TYR A 222 -17.55 1.80 0.93
N GLN A 223 -18.24 1.16 1.87
CA GLN A 223 -19.03 -0.05 1.61
C GLN A 223 -20.06 0.17 0.50
N GLY A 224 -20.91 1.19 0.65
CA GLY A 224 -21.96 1.50 -0.32
C GLY A 224 -21.40 1.85 -1.70
N PHE A 225 -20.27 2.56 -1.75
CA PHE A 225 -19.55 2.85 -2.99
C PHE A 225 -19.08 1.57 -3.68
N CYS A 226 -18.39 0.68 -2.96
CA CYS A 226 -17.88 -0.59 -3.48
C CYS A 226 -19.01 -1.53 -3.92
N GLU A 227 -20.12 -1.61 -3.17
CA GLU A 227 -21.29 -2.40 -3.54
C GLU A 227 -21.97 -1.85 -4.80
N SER A 228 -22.12 -0.53 -4.91
CA SER A 228 -22.66 0.11 -6.11
C SER A 228 -21.76 -0.13 -7.33
N PHE A 229 -20.44 -0.01 -7.17
CA PHE A 229 -19.47 -0.34 -8.20
C PHE A 229 -19.60 -1.80 -8.65
N LYS A 230 -19.58 -2.75 -7.71
CA LYS A 230 -19.73 -4.18 -8.01
C LYS A 230 -21.01 -4.47 -8.79
N SER A 231 -22.15 -3.92 -8.34
CA SER A 231 -23.43 -4.13 -9.02
C SER A 231 -23.41 -3.57 -10.44
N THR A 232 -22.90 -2.35 -10.61
CA THR A 232 -22.92 -1.63 -11.89
C THR A 232 -21.96 -2.22 -12.90
N PHE A 233 -20.79 -2.66 -12.45
CA PHE A 233 -19.74 -3.23 -13.31
C PHE A 233 -19.77 -4.76 -13.37
N SER A 234 -20.80 -5.41 -12.82
CA SER A 234 -20.96 -6.87 -12.85
C SER A 234 -20.77 -7.52 -14.23
N PRO A 235 -21.18 -6.92 -15.38
CA PRO A 235 -20.94 -7.52 -16.70
C PRO A 235 -19.45 -7.58 -17.09
N PHE A 236 -18.60 -6.78 -16.46
CA PHE A 236 -17.16 -6.69 -16.73
C PHE A 236 -16.31 -7.49 -15.73
N MET A 237 -16.87 -7.93 -14.60
CA MET A 237 -16.11 -8.59 -13.54
C MET A 237 -15.59 -9.97 -13.98
N GLY A 238 -14.30 -10.23 -13.77
CA GLY A 238 -13.61 -11.45 -14.20
C GLY A 238 -13.31 -11.51 -15.70
N SER A 239 -14.13 -10.86 -16.53
CA SER A 239 -13.94 -10.80 -17.98
C SER A 239 -12.97 -9.68 -18.39
N THR A 240 -13.36 -8.43 -18.21
CA THR A 240 -12.57 -7.24 -18.51
C THR A 240 -11.85 -6.74 -17.27
N ILE A 241 -12.56 -6.58 -16.15
CA ILE A 241 -11.99 -6.18 -14.86
C ILE A 241 -11.37 -7.41 -14.20
N THR A 242 -10.06 -7.39 -14.00
CA THR A 242 -9.28 -8.50 -13.44
C THR A 242 -8.57 -8.15 -12.13
N GLY A 243 -8.51 -6.86 -11.79
CA GLY A 243 -7.92 -6.36 -10.56
C GLY A 243 -8.66 -5.13 -10.01
N ILE A 244 -8.78 -5.03 -8.69
CA ILE A 244 -9.29 -3.87 -7.98
C ILE A 244 -8.31 -3.48 -6.88
N SER A 245 -7.87 -2.22 -6.86
CA SER A 245 -7.14 -1.63 -5.74
C SER A 245 -8.08 -0.85 -4.84
N MET A 246 -8.04 -1.12 -3.54
CA MET A 246 -8.68 -0.30 -2.53
C MET A 246 -7.76 0.88 -2.18
N GLY A 247 -8.27 2.11 -2.21
CA GLY A 247 -7.58 3.26 -1.66
C GLY A 247 -7.53 3.19 -0.13
N LEU A 248 -6.33 3.20 0.45
CA LEU A 248 -6.09 2.99 1.88
C LEU A 248 -5.66 4.26 2.64
N GLY A 249 -5.80 5.43 2.02
CA GLY A 249 -5.35 6.69 2.59
C GLY A 249 -4.97 7.74 1.54
N PRO A 250 -4.15 8.73 1.92
CA PRO A 250 -3.58 9.74 1.03
C PRO A 250 -2.92 9.12 -0.20
N ASP A 251 -3.19 9.66 -1.39
CA ASP A 251 -2.72 9.15 -2.68
C ASP A 251 -3.07 7.66 -2.95
N GLY A 252 -4.07 7.14 -2.22
CA GLY A 252 -4.53 5.75 -2.30
C GLY A 252 -3.64 4.76 -1.55
N GLU A 253 -2.64 5.26 -0.83
CA GLU A 253 -1.62 4.47 -0.16
C GLU A 253 -1.94 4.27 1.33
N LEU A 254 -1.57 3.11 1.86
CA LEU A 254 -1.65 2.85 3.29
C LEU A 254 -0.58 3.65 4.03
N ARG A 255 -0.87 4.90 4.38
CA ARG A 255 0.02 5.76 5.19
C ARG A 255 -0.71 6.96 5.78
N TYR A 256 -0.03 7.64 6.68
CA TYR A 256 -0.36 9.01 7.05
C TYR A 256 0.15 10.02 6.01
N PRO A 257 -0.45 11.23 5.91
CA PRO A 257 -0.01 12.29 5.00
C PRO A 257 1.24 13.03 5.52
N SER A 258 2.30 12.30 5.90
CA SER A 258 3.49 12.87 6.56
C SER A 258 4.38 13.71 5.63
N HIS A 259 4.25 13.57 4.31
CA HIS A 259 5.05 14.27 3.29
C HIS A 259 4.15 14.94 2.22
N HIS A 260 3.10 15.65 2.63
CA HIS A 260 2.16 16.28 1.70
C HIS A 260 2.54 17.70 1.24
N LYS A 261 3.56 18.30 1.86
CA LYS A 261 4.09 19.62 1.46
C LYS A 261 5.18 19.39 0.41
N PRO A 262 5.12 20.06 -0.76
CA PRO A 262 6.18 19.93 -1.75
C PRO A 262 7.50 20.43 -1.16
N ALA A 263 8.55 19.61 -1.28
CA ALA A 263 9.89 20.02 -0.91
C ALA A 263 10.24 21.30 -1.70
N LYS A 264 10.86 22.27 -1.03
CA LYS A 264 11.38 23.45 -1.73
C LYS A 264 12.48 23.00 -2.69
N SER A 265 12.48 23.51 -3.91
CA SER A 265 13.50 23.16 -4.90
C SER A 265 14.90 23.37 -4.32
N GLY A 266 15.73 22.32 -4.30
CA GLY A 266 17.10 22.36 -3.78
C GLY A 266 17.26 22.10 -2.29
N THR A 267 16.20 21.75 -1.54
CA THR A 267 16.32 21.31 -0.14
C THR A 267 16.25 19.80 -0.01
N ILE A 268 16.97 19.25 0.97
CA ILE A 268 16.91 17.82 1.34
C ILE A 268 15.45 17.46 1.67
N THR A 269 15.00 16.27 1.24
CA THR A 269 13.71 15.72 1.67
C THR A 269 13.72 15.56 3.18
N GLY A 270 12.94 16.35 3.92
CA GLY A 270 12.89 16.23 5.37
C GLY A 270 12.25 14.92 5.84
N VAL A 271 12.15 14.75 7.15
CA VAL A 271 11.63 13.51 7.76
C VAL A 271 10.11 13.37 7.70
N GLY A 272 9.39 14.42 7.32
CA GLY A 272 7.94 14.52 7.45
C GLY A 272 7.47 14.79 8.88
N GLU A 273 6.16 14.81 9.10
CA GLU A 273 5.58 15.00 10.45
C GLU A 273 4.54 13.95 10.79
N PHE A 274 4.44 13.59 12.08
CA PHE A 274 3.33 12.78 12.59
C PHE A 274 1.99 13.51 12.41
N GLN A 275 0.97 12.78 11.96
CA GLN A 275 -0.33 13.33 11.55
C GLN A 275 -1.48 12.91 12.48
N CYS A 276 -1.21 12.84 13.79
CA CYS A 276 -2.11 12.31 14.80
C CYS A 276 -2.66 13.36 15.77
N TYR A 277 -2.68 14.64 15.39
CA TYR A 277 -3.03 15.74 16.28
C TYR A 277 -4.49 16.21 16.12
N ASP A 278 -5.28 15.54 15.28
CA ASP A 278 -6.72 15.76 15.25
C ASP A 278 -7.37 15.24 16.54
N THR A 279 -8.53 15.79 16.89
CA THR A 279 -9.22 15.47 18.15
C THR A 279 -9.51 13.98 18.30
N ASN A 280 -9.81 13.27 17.21
CA ASN A 280 -10.16 11.86 17.26
C ASN A 280 -8.91 10.99 17.49
N MET A 281 -7.82 11.25 16.77
CA MET A 281 -6.53 10.58 17.00
C MET A 281 -6.01 10.80 18.42
N LEU A 282 -6.09 12.02 18.96
CA LEU A 282 -5.67 12.30 20.35
C LEU A 282 -6.54 11.55 21.38
N ASN A 283 -7.84 11.38 21.11
CA ASN A 283 -8.71 10.57 21.96
C ASN A 283 -8.32 9.07 21.91
N LEU A 284 -7.96 8.53 20.74
CA LEU A 284 -7.46 7.16 20.61
C LEU A 284 -6.14 6.96 21.35
N LEU A 285 -5.19 7.91 21.20
CA LEU A 285 -3.92 7.90 21.93
C LEU A 285 -4.14 7.89 23.45
N LYS A 286 -5.06 8.72 23.94
CA LYS A 286 -5.41 8.78 25.36
C LYS A 286 -5.95 7.45 25.88
N GLN A 287 -6.88 6.83 25.14
CA GLN A 287 -7.44 5.52 25.50
C GLN A 287 -6.37 4.43 25.50
N TYR A 288 -5.48 4.43 24.50
CA TYR A 288 -4.37 3.49 24.42
C TYR A 288 -3.39 3.65 25.61
N ALA A 289 -3.10 4.89 26.01
CA ALA A 289 -2.26 5.20 27.16
C ALA A 289 -2.87 4.74 28.49
N GLU A 290 -4.17 4.94 28.68
CA GLU A 290 -4.91 4.47 29.85
C GLU A 290 -4.91 2.94 29.93
N ALA A 291 -5.15 2.25 28.81
CA ALA A 291 -5.17 0.79 28.73
C ALA A 291 -3.79 0.16 29.01
N ASN A 292 -2.70 0.85 28.66
CA ASN A 292 -1.33 0.42 28.91
C ASN A 292 -0.77 0.88 30.28
N GLY A 293 -1.62 1.43 31.16
CA GLY A 293 -1.22 1.83 32.51
C GLY A 293 -0.32 3.06 32.59
N ASN A 294 -0.20 3.82 31.50
CA ASN A 294 0.61 5.05 31.43
C ASN A 294 -0.20 6.25 30.93
N PRO A 295 -1.25 6.71 31.64
CA PRO A 295 -2.13 7.79 31.15
C PRO A 295 -1.41 9.10 30.76
N LEU A 296 -0.27 9.40 31.38
CA LEU A 296 0.52 10.61 31.07
C LEU A 296 1.12 10.58 29.67
N TRP A 297 1.33 9.40 29.07
CA TRP A 297 1.82 9.27 27.70
C TRP A 297 0.73 9.57 26.66
N GLY A 298 -0.54 9.63 27.08
CA GLY A 298 -1.69 9.92 26.24
C GLY A 298 -2.04 11.40 26.10
N LEU A 299 -1.23 12.30 26.67
CA LEU A 299 -1.52 13.74 26.69
C LEU A 299 -1.22 14.44 25.35
N GLY A 300 -0.50 13.78 24.44
CA GLY A 300 -0.19 14.29 23.11
C GLY A 300 0.89 13.46 22.42
N GLY A 301 1.06 13.70 21.11
CA GLY A 301 2.15 13.12 20.33
C GLY A 301 3.53 13.72 20.69
N PRO A 302 4.62 13.18 20.10
CA PRO A 302 5.99 13.63 20.37
C PRO A 302 6.20 15.12 20.14
N HIS A 303 6.66 15.83 21.17
CA HIS A 303 6.92 17.26 21.12
C HIS A 303 8.35 17.62 20.67
N ASP A 304 9.21 16.62 20.52
CA ASP A 304 10.61 16.74 20.15
C ASP A 304 10.92 16.11 18.78
N ALA A 305 9.89 15.82 17.98
CA ALA A 305 10.04 15.47 16.57
C ALA A 305 10.40 16.71 15.72
N PRO A 306 11.21 16.55 14.65
CA PRO A 306 11.42 17.61 13.65
C PRO A 306 10.14 17.94 12.88
N THR A 307 10.16 19.06 12.16
CA THR A 307 9.11 19.47 11.22
C THR A 307 9.34 18.91 9.81
N TYR A 308 8.38 19.10 8.90
CA TYR A 308 8.33 18.43 7.57
C TYR A 308 9.66 18.41 6.82
N ASP A 309 10.32 19.57 6.70
CA ASP A 309 11.50 19.79 5.87
C ASP A 309 12.83 19.66 6.65
N GLN A 310 12.76 19.25 7.92
CA GLN A 310 13.93 19.18 8.79
C GLN A 310 14.63 17.82 8.69
N ALA A 311 15.96 17.84 8.83
CA ALA A 311 16.77 16.64 8.94
C ALA A 311 16.50 15.90 10.27
N PRO A 312 16.78 14.59 10.35
CA PRO A 312 16.48 13.77 11.55
C PRO A 312 17.09 14.30 12.85
N ASN A 313 18.28 14.88 12.78
CA ASN A 313 19.03 15.41 13.92
C ASN A 313 18.65 16.85 14.34
N SER A 314 17.70 17.48 13.64
CA SER A 314 17.26 18.86 13.92
C SER A 314 16.54 18.98 15.26
N ASN A 315 15.97 17.88 15.77
CA ASN A 315 15.35 17.79 17.08
C ASN A 315 15.71 16.44 17.73
N SER A 316 15.25 16.18 18.94
CA SER A 316 15.73 15.04 19.74
C SER A 316 15.07 13.71 19.39
N PHE A 317 13.88 13.70 18.80
CA PHE A 317 13.13 12.45 18.66
C PHE A 317 13.79 11.42 17.75
N PHE A 318 14.42 11.80 16.62
CA PHE A 318 15.00 10.88 15.63
C PHE A 318 16.54 10.83 15.63
N LYS A 319 17.21 11.32 16.67
CA LYS A 319 18.68 11.23 16.75
C LYS A 319 19.11 9.77 16.75
N ASP A 320 20.11 9.42 15.94
CA ASP A 320 20.62 8.05 15.86
C ASP A 320 21.10 7.50 17.19
N HIS A 321 21.56 8.35 18.13
CA HIS A 321 22.00 7.94 19.46
C HIS A 321 21.29 8.76 20.53
N GLY A 322 20.56 8.07 21.43
CA GLY A 322 19.87 8.71 22.54
C GLY A 322 18.67 9.54 22.10
N GLY A 323 18.11 9.25 20.92
CA GLY A 323 16.87 9.87 20.47
C GLY A 323 15.66 9.31 21.22
N SER A 324 14.61 10.11 21.38
CA SER A 324 13.41 9.69 22.11
C SER A 324 12.69 8.49 21.49
N TRP A 325 12.91 8.22 20.20
CA TRP A 325 12.46 7.00 19.52
C TRP A 325 12.99 5.70 20.15
N GLU A 326 14.14 5.72 20.82
CA GLU A 326 14.73 4.56 21.53
C GLU A 326 14.18 4.40 22.96
N SER A 327 13.40 5.37 23.46
CA SER A 327 12.88 5.35 24.83
C SER A 327 11.63 4.46 24.97
N PRO A 328 11.24 4.06 26.19
CA PRO A 328 9.97 3.36 26.42
C PRO A 328 8.74 4.13 25.92
N TYR A 329 8.77 5.47 25.98
CA TYR A 329 7.71 6.31 25.40
C TYR A 329 7.73 6.26 23.87
N GLY A 330 8.92 6.27 23.26
CA GLY A 330 9.08 6.14 21.80
C GLY A 330 8.49 4.84 21.28
N ASP A 331 8.83 3.72 21.90
CA ASP A 331 8.29 2.39 21.57
C ASP A 331 6.76 2.33 21.75
N PHE A 332 6.25 2.86 22.87
CA PHE A 332 4.81 2.99 23.11
C PHE A 332 4.10 3.78 22.01
N PHE A 333 4.60 4.98 21.69
CA PHE A 333 3.95 5.86 20.72
C PHE A 333 4.03 5.29 19.30
N LEU A 334 5.20 4.80 18.88
CA LEU A 334 5.37 4.25 17.52
C LEU A 334 4.61 2.93 17.33
N SER A 335 4.49 2.12 18.37
CA SER A 335 3.64 0.92 18.37
C SER A 335 2.17 1.29 18.23
N TRP A 336 1.68 2.26 18.99
CA TRP A 336 0.32 2.78 18.86
C TRP A 336 0.06 3.31 17.44
N TYR A 337 0.86 4.27 17.00
CA TYR A 337 0.66 4.99 15.74
C TYR A 337 0.67 4.07 14.52
N SER A 338 1.59 3.08 14.50
CA SER A 338 1.63 2.05 13.46
C SER A 338 0.48 1.05 13.55
N SER A 339 0.05 0.68 14.77
CA SER A 339 -1.08 -0.25 14.96
C SER A 339 -2.42 0.33 14.50
N GLU A 340 -2.63 1.64 14.64
CA GLU A 340 -3.82 2.33 14.11
C GLU A 340 -3.86 2.24 12.58
N LEU A 341 -2.71 2.43 11.91
CA LEU A 341 -2.60 2.31 10.46
C LEU A 341 -2.86 0.87 9.98
N VAL A 342 -2.29 -0.13 10.66
CA VAL A 342 -2.53 -1.55 10.33
C VAL A 342 -3.99 -1.93 10.56
N SER A 343 -4.63 -1.42 11.61
CA SER A 343 -6.05 -1.67 11.91
C SER A 343 -6.97 -1.04 10.88
N HIS A 344 -6.67 0.19 10.45
CA HIS A 344 -7.35 0.86 9.33
C HIS A 344 -7.25 0.03 8.03
N GLY A 345 -6.03 -0.36 7.66
CA GLY A 345 -5.80 -1.21 6.48
C GLY A 345 -6.59 -2.52 6.58
N ASN A 346 -6.59 -3.18 7.74
CA ASN A 346 -7.34 -4.42 7.93
C ASN A 346 -8.86 -4.22 7.75
N ARG A 347 -9.45 -3.15 8.30
CA ARG A 347 -10.88 -2.86 8.13
C ARG A 347 -11.25 -2.71 6.65
N LEU A 348 -10.49 -1.88 5.92
CA LEU A 348 -10.76 -1.60 4.52
C LEU A 348 -10.52 -2.81 3.61
N LEU A 349 -9.41 -3.55 3.83
CA LEU A 349 -9.12 -4.75 3.07
C LEU A 349 -10.10 -5.90 3.36
N SER A 350 -10.51 -6.11 4.61
CA SER A 350 -11.57 -7.07 4.94
C SER A 350 -12.87 -6.71 4.22
N LEU A 351 -13.23 -5.42 4.19
CA LEU A 351 -14.41 -4.93 3.51
C LEU A 351 -14.37 -5.20 2.00
N VAL A 352 -13.30 -4.79 1.32
CA VAL A 352 -13.19 -4.98 -0.13
C VAL A 352 -13.09 -6.47 -0.50
N SER A 353 -12.34 -7.27 0.25
CA SER A 353 -12.27 -8.73 0.04
C SER A 353 -13.62 -9.41 0.27
N SER A 354 -14.40 -8.97 1.25
CA SER A 354 -15.75 -9.50 1.46
C SER A 354 -16.70 -9.14 0.32
N ILE A 355 -16.60 -7.94 -0.25
CA ILE A 355 -17.48 -7.48 -1.33
C ILE A 355 -17.15 -8.20 -2.63
N PHE A 356 -15.87 -8.37 -2.97
CA PHE A 356 -15.43 -8.93 -4.26
C PHE A 356 -15.02 -10.41 -4.17
N GLY A 357 -15.09 -11.06 -3.00
CA GLY A 357 -14.61 -12.42 -2.79
C GLY A 357 -15.41 -13.54 -3.47
N ASP A 358 -16.59 -13.23 -4.00
CA ASP A 358 -17.39 -14.12 -4.87
C ASP A 358 -17.13 -13.88 -6.37
N THR A 359 -16.19 -12.98 -6.71
CA THR A 359 -15.77 -12.69 -8.09
C THR A 359 -14.38 -13.28 -8.35
N GLU A 360 -14.01 -13.41 -9.63
CA GLU A 360 -12.66 -13.85 -10.03
C GLU A 360 -11.61 -12.70 -10.01
N VAL A 361 -11.95 -11.56 -9.41
CA VAL A 361 -11.12 -10.35 -9.40
C VAL A 361 -10.12 -10.39 -8.27
N ASN A 362 -8.86 -10.06 -8.57
CA ASN A 362 -7.83 -9.93 -7.55
C ASN A 362 -7.96 -8.58 -6.82
N VAL A 363 -7.85 -8.60 -5.48
CA VAL A 363 -7.90 -7.40 -4.65
C VAL A 363 -6.49 -6.97 -4.25
N TYR A 364 -6.22 -5.66 -4.35
CA TYR A 364 -4.94 -5.05 -4.07
C TYR A 364 -5.08 -3.89 -3.08
N GLY A 365 -3.97 -3.58 -2.40
CA GLY A 365 -3.76 -2.34 -1.68
C GLY A 365 -2.35 -1.82 -1.94
N LYS A 366 -2.18 -0.50 -1.91
CA LYS A 366 -0.89 0.13 -2.21
C LYS A 366 -0.13 0.46 -0.92
N VAL A 367 1.13 0.07 -0.87
CA VAL A 367 2.05 0.41 0.23
C VAL A 367 3.12 1.35 -0.33
N PRO A 368 3.34 2.54 0.26
CA PRO A 368 4.32 3.50 -0.23
C PRO A 368 5.76 3.01 -0.03
N LEU A 369 6.68 3.53 -0.83
CA LEU A 369 8.11 3.29 -0.69
C LEU A 369 8.79 4.50 -0.03
N MET A 370 8.80 4.55 1.30
CA MET A 370 9.36 5.66 2.09
C MET A 370 10.90 5.54 2.21
N HIS A 371 11.60 5.68 1.09
CA HIS A 371 13.02 5.32 0.98
C HIS A 371 14.01 6.37 1.54
N SER A 372 13.58 7.62 1.71
CA SER A 372 14.40 8.68 2.31
C SER A 372 14.73 8.35 3.78
N TRP A 373 15.96 8.63 4.19
CA TRP A 373 16.49 8.35 5.53
C TRP A 373 16.51 6.87 5.96
N TYR A 374 16.30 5.94 5.03
CA TYR A 374 16.34 4.49 5.29
C TYR A 374 17.69 4.02 5.85
N LYS A 375 18.80 4.68 5.51
CA LYS A 375 20.14 4.32 6.01
C LYS A 375 20.44 4.85 7.43
N THR A 376 19.49 5.53 8.08
CA THR A 376 19.59 5.93 9.50
C THR A 376 19.15 4.79 10.42
N ARG A 377 19.35 4.88 11.74
CA ARG A 377 18.83 3.86 12.67
C ARG A 377 17.32 3.99 12.89
N ALA A 378 16.83 5.23 12.89
CA ALA A 378 15.45 5.55 13.22
C ALA A 378 14.48 5.38 12.04
N HIS A 379 14.94 5.44 10.79
CA HIS A 379 14.09 5.38 9.59
C HIS A 379 12.92 6.40 9.61
N PRO A 380 13.20 7.69 9.83
CA PRO A 380 12.18 8.65 10.26
C PRO A 380 11.08 8.91 9.22
N SER A 381 11.36 8.85 7.91
CA SER A 381 10.29 8.96 6.89
C SER A 381 9.30 7.79 6.95
N GLU A 382 9.76 6.59 7.31
CA GLU A 382 8.89 5.44 7.52
C GLU A 382 8.08 5.61 8.81
N LEU A 383 8.73 6.02 9.91
CA LEU A 383 8.07 6.25 11.20
C LEU A 383 6.95 7.28 11.10
N THR A 384 7.20 8.44 10.49
CA THR A 384 6.19 9.50 10.34
C THR A 384 5.04 9.09 9.43
N ALA A 385 5.32 8.27 8.40
CA ALA A 385 4.31 7.68 7.52
C ALA A 385 3.49 6.55 8.18
N GLY A 386 3.89 6.08 9.36
CA GLY A 386 3.17 5.09 10.16
C GLY A 386 3.75 3.67 10.13
N PHE A 387 4.90 3.47 9.49
CA PHE A 387 5.61 2.19 9.51
C PHE A 387 6.63 2.22 10.63
N TYR A 388 6.41 1.44 11.69
CA TYR A 388 7.41 1.31 12.77
C TYR A 388 8.57 0.39 12.33
N ASN A 389 9.23 0.73 11.23
CA ASN A 389 10.44 0.09 10.75
C ASN A 389 11.65 0.84 11.34
N THR A 390 12.65 0.09 11.78
CA THR A 390 13.93 0.64 12.26
C THR A 390 15.04 -0.33 11.88
N ALA A 391 16.30 0.05 12.09
CA ALA A 391 17.43 -0.84 11.84
C ALA A 391 17.37 -2.17 12.64
N SER A 392 16.58 -2.24 13.72
CA SER A 392 16.42 -3.43 14.57
C SER A 392 15.00 -4.03 14.57
N ARG A 393 14.04 -3.42 13.87
CA ARG A 393 12.63 -3.85 13.85
C ARG A 393 12.08 -3.81 12.43
N ASN A 394 11.59 -4.94 11.93
CA ASN A 394 10.88 -4.98 10.67
C ASN A 394 9.45 -4.45 10.82
N GLY A 395 9.21 -3.22 10.36
CA GLY A 395 7.90 -2.56 10.42
C GLY A 395 6.85 -3.11 9.45
N TYR A 396 7.28 -3.87 8.43
CA TYR A 396 6.42 -4.38 7.37
C TYR A 396 5.81 -5.75 7.67
N GLU A 397 6.24 -6.41 8.76
CA GLU A 397 5.77 -7.74 9.14
C GLU A 397 4.25 -7.74 9.39
N ALA A 398 3.75 -6.81 10.21
CA ALA A 398 2.33 -6.68 10.52
C ALA A 398 1.50 -6.24 9.29
N VAL A 399 2.10 -5.47 8.39
CA VAL A 399 1.47 -5.06 7.13
C VAL A 399 1.28 -6.30 6.24
N ALA A 400 2.33 -7.07 5.99
CA ALA A 400 2.26 -8.28 5.17
C ALA A 400 1.28 -9.31 5.77
N GLU A 401 1.29 -9.51 7.10
CA GLU A 401 0.33 -10.40 7.76
C GLU A 401 -1.12 -9.93 7.56
N MET A 402 -1.37 -8.62 7.66
CA MET A 402 -2.68 -8.02 7.44
C MET A 402 -3.17 -8.21 6.00
N PHE A 403 -2.30 -8.05 4.99
CA PHE A 403 -2.64 -8.34 3.60
C PHE A 403 -2.92 -9.83 3.37
N ALA A 404 -2.07 -10.72 3.90
CA ALA A 404 -2.25 -12.17 3.81
C ALA A 404 -3.58 -12.63 4.41
N ARG A 405 -3.92 -12.12 5.60
CA ARG A 405 -5.18 -12.43 6.29
C ARG A 405 -6.41 -12.06 5.45
N ASN A 406 -6.33 -10.99 4.69
CA ASN A 406 -7.42 -10.51 3.83
C ASN A 406 -7.36 -11.09 2.41
N SER A 407 -6.41 -11.98 2.11
CA SER A 407 -6.17 -12.51 0.76
C SER A 407 -5.96 -11.40 -0.29
N CYS A 408 -5.34 -10.30 0.13
CA CYS A 408 -5.05 -9.15 -0.72
C CYS A 408 -3.59 -9.17 -1.17
N LYS A 409 -3.35 -8.60 -2.35
CA LYS A 409 -2.02 -8.42 -2.93
C LYS A 409 -1.50 -7.00 -2.66
N ILE A 410 -0.18 -6.82 -2.67
CA ILE A 410 0.45 -5.51 -2.45
C ILE A 410 0.86 -4.91 -3.79
N ILE A 411 0.63 -3.61 -3.97
CA ILE A 411 1.25 -2.81 -5.03
C ILE A 411 2.37 -1.98 -4.41
N LEU A 412 3.59 -2.12 -4.93
CA LEU A 412 4.75 -1.32 -4.56
C LEU A 412 5.11 -0.33 -5.68
N PRO A 413 5.00 0.99 -5.43
CA PRO A 413 5.54 2.00 -6.32
C PRO A 413 7.07 2.11 -6.18
N GLY A 414 7.70 2.87 -7.07
CA GLY A 414 9.14 3.17 -6.99
C GLY A 414 10.05 2.06 -7.53
N MET A 415 9.52 1.15 -8.33
CA MET A 415 10.30 0.10 -8.98
C MET A 415 11.30 0.64 -10.03
N ASP A 416 11.18 1.91 -10.41
CA ASP A 416 12.10 2.67 -11.26
C ASP A 416 13.22 3.37 -10.49
N LEU A 417 13.20 3.32 -9.15
CA LEU A 417 14.21 3.95 -8.32
C LEU A 417 15.42 3.04 -8.12
N SER A 418 16.60 3.67 -8.13
CA SER A 418 17.89 3.07 -7.78
C SER A 418 18.57 3.89 -6.71
N ASP A 419 19.44 3.25 -5.91
CA ASP A 419 20.22 3.93 -4.88
C ASP A 419 21.21 4.94 -5.48
N GLU A 420 21.77 4.63 -6.66
CA GLU A 420 22.77 5.46 -7.36
C GLU A 420 22.25 6.86 -7.68
N HIS A 421 20.97 6.97 -8.05
CA HIS A 421 20.36 8.24 -8.46
C HIS A 421 19.79 9.03 -7.28
N GLN A 422 20.00 8.59 -6.04
CA GLN A 422 19.51 9.29 -4.85
C GLN A 422 20.51 10.35 -4.35
N PRO A 423 20.03 11.49 -3.83
CA PRO A 423 20.89 12.44 -3.14
C PRO A 423 21.58 11.77 -1.95
N HIS A 424 22.91 11.88 -1.87
CA HIS A 424 23.70 11.28 -0.79
C HIS A 424 23.26 11.75 0.60
N ASP A 425 22.95 13.04 0.73
CA ASP A 425 22.52 13.67 1.99
C ASP A 425 21.14 13.22 2.47
N ALA A 426 20.34 12.58 1.62
CA ALA A 426 19.03 12.03 1.99
C ALA A 426 19.14 10.66 2.65
N LEU A 427 20.35 10.05 2.73
CA LEU A 427 20.59 8.71 3.31
C LEU A 427 19.56 7.68 2.81
N SER A 428 19.25 7.78 1.53
CA SER A 428 18.16 7.08 0.87
C SER A 428 18.60 5.71 0.38
N SER A 429 17.69 4.73 0.40
CA SER A 429 17.94 3.38 -0.15
C SER A 429 16.66 2.69 -0.65
N PRO A 430 16.11 3.12 -1.80
CA PRO A 430 14.94 2.47 -2.39
C PRO A 430 15.18 0.98 -2.68
N GLU A 431 16.39 0.57 -3.11
CA GLU A 431 16.65 -0.83 -3.45
C GLU A 431 16.65 -1.72 -2.20
N SER A 432 17.29 -1.27 -1.11
CA SER A 432 17.29 -2.02 0.15
C SER A 432 15.90 -2.12 0.76
N LEU A 433 15.12 -1.02 0.71
CA LEU A 433 13.76 -1.01 1.22
C LEU A 433 12.83 -1.92 0.40
N LEU A 434 12.91 -1.86 -0.94
CA LEU A 434 12.17 -2.78 -1.81
C LEU A 434 12.50 -4.24 -1.49
N ALA A 435 13.78 -4.58 -1.32
CA ALA A 435 14.22 -5.92 -0.96
C ALA A 435 13.64 -6.37 0.41
N GLN A 436 13.63 -5.49 1.41
CA GLN A 436 13.06 -5.76 2.74
C GLN A 436 11.56 -6.06 2.65
N ILE A 437 10.79 -5.20 1.98
CA ILE A 437 9.34 -5.36 1.84
C ILE A 437 9.02 -6.65 1.06
N ARG A 438 9.70 -6.88 -0.08
CA ARG A 438 9.54 -8.10 -0.91
C ARG A 438 9.82 -9.37 -0.10
N THR A 439 10.92 -9.41 0.63
CA THR A 439 11.29 -10.55 1.48
C THR A 439 10.22 -10.82 2.54
N THR A 440 9.67 -9.76 3.14
CA THR A 440 8.60 -9.85 4.13
C THR A 440 7.29 -10.36 3.50
N CYS A 441 6.92 -9.86 2.33
CA CYS A 441 5.75 -10.33 1.59
C CYS A 441 5.87 -11.81 1.21
N ASN A 442 7.04 -12.23 0.72
CA ASN A 442 7.32 -13.63 0.36
C ASN A 442 7.20 -14.56 1.57
N LYS A 443 7.72 -14.15 2.74
CA LYS A 443 7.58 -14.88 4.00
C LYS A 443 6.10 -15.12 4.36
N HIS A 444 5.23 -14.15 4.11
CA HIS A 444 3.78 -14.22 4.36
C HIS A 444 2.94 -14.72 3.18
N ARG A 445 3.59 -15.09 2.07
CA ARG A 445 2.92 -15.52 0.81
C ARG A 445 1.96 -14.45 0.25
N VAL A 446 2.32 -13.17 0.39
CA VAL A 446 1.61 -12.05 -0.23
C VAL A 446 2.25 -11.78 -1.59
N GLU A 447 1.45 -11.86 -2.64
CA GLU A 447 1.90 -11.49 -3.98
C GLU A 447 2.12 -9.98 -4.09
N VAL A 448 3.19 -9.61 -4.79
CA VAL A 448 3.59 -8.21 -5.02
C VAL A 448 3.45 -7.88 -6.50
N ALA A 449 2.78 -6.77 -6.79
CA ALA A 449 2.77 -6.10 -8.08
C ALA A 449 3.62 -4.82 -8.01
N GLY A 450 4.22 -4.43 -9.12
CA GLY A 450 5.09 -3.26 -9.20
C GLY A 450 4.47 -2.06 -9.92
N GLN A 451 4.90 -0.87 -9.55
CA GLN A 451 4.62 0.40 -10.23
C GLN A 451 5.88 1.27 -10.25
N ASN A 452 6.04 2.09 -11.28
CA ASN A 452 7.00 3.20 -11.25
C ASN A 452 6.40 4.44 -10.58
N LEU A 453 7.25 5.40 -10.21
CA LEU A 453 6.78 6.72 -9.77
C LEU A 453 6.13 7.48 -10.93
N ALA A 454 5.05 8.21 -10.64
CA ALA A 454 4.35 9.01 -11.65
C ALA A 454 5.21 10.12 -12.28
N SER A 455 6.21 10.63 -11.54
CA SER A 455 7.20 11.59 -12.04
C SER A 455 8.25 10.96 -12.96
N GLY A 456 8.38 9.63 -12.93
CA GLY A 456 9.50 8.89 -13.51
C GLY A 456 10.81 9.10 -12.74
N ALA A 457 11.76 8.20 -12.99
CA ALA A 457 13.13 8.27 -12.49
C ALA A 457 14.14 8.18 -13.66
N PRO A 458 15.31 8.83 -13.56
CA PRO A 458 16.39 8.65 -14.53
C PRO A 458 16.78 7.16 -14.66
N GLY A 459 16.94 6.68 -15.89
CA GLY A 459 17.22 5.25 -16.14
C GLY A 459 16.09 4.30 -15.72
N GLY A 460 14.88 4.81 -15.48
CA GLY A 460 13.80 4.08 -14.82
C GLY A 460 13.39 2.78 -15.51
N LEU A 461 13.39 2.71 -16.85
CA LEU A 461 13.01 1.50 -17.59
C LEU A 461 13.94 0.32 -17.32
N GLU A 462 15.26 0.55 -17.28
CA GLU A 462 16.25 -0.49 -16.97
C GLU A 462 16.13 -0.95 -15.51
N GLN A 463 15.95 0.00 -14.60
CA GLN A 463 15.77 -0.33 -13.19
C GLN A 463 14.46 -1.10 -12.95
N ILE A 464 13.38 -0.74 -13.65
CA ILE A 464 12.13 -1.51 -13.65
C ILE A 464 12.40 -2.94 -14.11
N LYS A 465 13.09 -3.14 -15.26
CA LYS A 465 13.41 -4.48 -15.78
C LYS A 465 14.19 -5.29 -14.75
N LYS A 466 15.24 -4.72 -14.16
CA LYS A 466 16.04 -5.34 -13.08
C LYS A 466 15.17 -5.74 -11.89
N ASN A 467 14.32 -4.84 -11.42
CA ASN A 467 13.43 -5.07 -10.29
C ASN A 467 12.28 -6.04 -10.63
N MET A 468 11.96 -6.26 -11.90
CA MET A 468 10.93 -7.21 -12.33
C MET A 468 11.46 -8.62 -12.50
N LEU A 469 12.67 -8.77 -13.04
CA LEU A 469 13.28 -10.05 -13.42
C LEU A 469 14.34 -10.55 -12.44
N GLY A 470 14.67 -9.79 -11.40
CA GLY A 470 15.67 -10.16 -10.39
C GLY A 470 15.27 -11.34 -9.51
N GLU A 471 16.00 -11.54 -8.40
CA GLU A 471 15.91 -12.73 -7.53
C GLU A 471 14.51 -13.08 -6.99
N ASN A 472 13.61 -12.09 -6.97
CA ASN A 472 12.25 -12.21 -6.51
C ASN A 472 11.35 -11.58 -7.59
N PRO A 473 11.02 -12.32 -8.66
CA PRO A 473 10.28 -11.78 -9.79
C PRO A 473 8.89 -11.32 -9.38
N ILE A 474 8.34 -10.35 -10.11
CA ILE A 474 6.93 -9.96 -9.97
C ILE A 474 6.15 -10.28 -11.24
N ASP A 475 4.94 -10.80 -11.07
CA ASP A 475 4.13 -11.29 -12.19
C ASP A 475 3.26 -10.19 -12.84
N LEU A 476 3.12 -9.04 -12.18
CA LEU A 476 2.32 -7.90 -12.66
C LEU A 476 3.02 -6.58 -12.40
N PHE A 477 3.11 -5.76 -13.45
CA PHE A 477 3.64 -4.40 -13.37
C PHE A 477 2.70 -3.40 -14.05
N THR A 478 2.48 -2.25 -13.42
CA THR A 478 1.70 -1.15 -14.02
C THR A 478 2.59 0.05 -14.24
N TYR A 479 2.78 0.42 -15.52
CA TYR A 479 3.51 1.64 -15.89
C TYR A 479 2.62 2.87 -15.70
N GLN A 480 3.04 3.79 -14.83
CA GLN A 480 2.41 5.08 -14.59
C GLN A 480 3.14 6.14 -15.45
N ARG A 481 2.55 6.69 -16.50
CA ARG A 481 1.15 6.57 -16.95
C ARG A 481 1.01 7.11 -18.37
N MET A 482 -0.10 6.83 -19.05
CA MET A 482 -0.48 7.49 -20.30
C MET A 482 -0.60 9.01 -20.11
N GLY A 483 -0.08 9.74 -21.10
CA GLY A 483 -0.07 11.20 -21.16
C GLY A 483 0.74 11.70 -22.35
N ALA A 484 0.87 13.01 -22.49
CA ALA A 484 1.62 13.63 -23.59
C ALA A 484 3.09 13.17 -23.64
N HIS A 485 3.77 13.15 -22.49
CA HIS A 485 5.14 12.63 -22.38
C HIS A 485 5.23 11.14 -22.73
N PHE A 486 4.24 10.33 -22.32
CA PHE A 486 4.29 8.89 -22.57
C PHE A 486 4.29 8.54 -24.06
N PHE A 487 3.50 9.26 -24.86
CA PHE A 487 3.43 9.10 -26.31
C PHE A 487 4.38 10.03 -27.07
N SER A 488 5.36 10.63 -26.39
CA SER A 488 6.31 11.53 -27.05
C SER A 488 7.28 10.73 -27.94
N PRO A 489 7.85 11.35 -29.00
CA PRO A 489 8.85 10.71 -29.85
C PRO A 489 10.11 10.25 -29.09
N GLU A 490 10.41 10.86 -27.95
CA GLU A 490 11.57 10.54 -27.12
C GLU A 490 11.32 9.33 -26.22
N HIS A 491 10.11 9.20 -25.67
CA HIS A 491 9.83 8.17 -24.65
C HIS A 491 9.13 6.92 -25.19
N PHE A 492 8.17 7.08 -26.10
CA PHE A 492 7.38 5.93 -26.59
C PHE A 492 8.21 4.85 -27.30
N PRO A 493 9.24 5.19 -28.11
CA PRO A 493 10.15 4.18 -28.66
C PRO A 493 10.92 3.41 -27.58
N SER A 494 11.43 4.10 -26.57
CA SER A 494 12.15 3.50 -25.44
C SER A 494 11.24 2.57 -24.63
N PHE A 495 10.00 2.98 -24.38
CA PHE A 495 9.00 2.09 -23.75
C PHE A 495 8.68 0.87 -24.63
N THR A 496 8.58 1.05 -25.94
CA THR A 496 8.35 -0.04 -26.89
C THR A 496 9.48 -1.06 -26.88
N GLU A 497 10.73 -0.60 -26.84
CA GLU A 497 11.91 -1.45 -26.69
C GLU A 497 11.91 -2.19 -25.36
N PHE A 498 11.60 -1.48 -24.27
CA PHE A 498 11.41 -2.09 -22.95
C PHE A 498 10.39 -3.24 -22.99
N VAL A 499 9.19 -3.04 -23.53
CA VAL A 499 8.16 -4.12 -23.62
C VAL A 499 8.66 -5.32 -24.42
N ARG A 500 9.37 -5.09 -25.53
CA ARG A 500 9.96 -6.18 -26.33
C ARG A 500 11.03 -6.93 -25.54
N SER A 501 11.87 -6.23 -24.79
CA SER A 501 12.95 -6.83 -23.99
C SER A 501 12.42 -7.74 -22.87
N LEU A 502 11.21 -7.52 -22.37
CA LEU A 502 10.56 -8.38 -21.37
C LEU A 502 10.06 -9.70 -21.95
N SER A 503 9.90 -9.78 -23.28
CA SER A 503 9.37 -10.96 -23.98
C SER A 503 10.46 -11.85 -24.57
N GLN A 504 11.72 -11.40 -24.58
CA GLN A 504 12.85 -12.17 -25.09
C GLN A 504 13.56 -12.87 -23.94
N PRO A 505 13.75 -14.21 -23.99
CA PRO A 505 14.73 -14.85 -23.13
C PRO A 505 16.11 -14.32 -23.52
N GLU A 506 16.91 -13.88 -22.55
CA GLU A 506 18.30 -13.52 -22.79
C GLU A 506 19.00 -14.73 -23.42
N LEU A 507 19.46 -14.59 -24.67
CA LEU A 507 20.25 -15.61 -25.33
C LEU A 507 21.56 -15.79 -24.54
N HIS A 508 21.96 -17.05 -24.33
CA HIS A 508 23.21 -17.35 -23.66
C HIS A 508 24.36 -16.75 -24.49
N PRO A 509 25.45 -16.23 -23.88
CA PRO A 509 26.58 -15.68 -24.62
C PRO A 509 27.19 -16.65 -25.65
N ASP A 510 26.98 -17.96 -25.46
CA ASP A 510 27.45 -19.02 -26.36
C ASP A 510 26.57 -19.20 -27.62
N ASP A 511 25.38 -18.58 -27.65
CA ASP A 511 24.45 -18.60 -28.80
C ASP A 511 24.61 -17.35 -29.70
N LEU A 512 25.57 -16.47 -29.39
CA LEU A 512 25.94 -15.38 -30.29
C LEU A 512 26.79 -15.94 -31.45
N PRO A 513 26.50 -15.57 -32.71
CA PRO A 513 27.33 -16.00 -33.84
C PRO A 513 28.75 -15.50 -33.61
N SER A 514 29.70 -16.43 -33.55
CA SER A 514 31.13 -16.11 -33.55
C SER A 514 31.46 -15.42 -34.86
N ASP A 515 31.89 -14.16 -34.79
CA ASP A 515 32.50 -13.45 -35.92
C ASP A 515 33.80 -14.17 -36.30
N GLU A 516 33.70 -15.22 -37.12
CA GLU A 516 34.84 -15.76 -37.86
C GLU A 516 35.21 -14.75 -38.94
N ALA A 517 36.18 -13.90 -38.61
CA ALA A 517 36.83 -13.03 -39.58
C ALA A 517 37.56 -13.88 -40.63
N GLU A 518 37.00 -13.96 -41.84
CA GLU A 518 37.72 -14.42 -43.03
C GLU A 518 38.90 -13.47 -43.30
N ALA A 519 40.11 -13.95 -43.00
CA ALA A 519 41.35 -13.30 -43.36
C ALA A 519 41.59 -13.44 -44.88
N THR A 520 41.32 -12.39 -45.64
CA THR A 520 41.85 -12.25 -47.01
C THR A 520 43.26 -11.69 -46.96
N GLU A 521 44.24 -12.52 -47.34
CA GLU A 521 45.66 -12.17 -47.52
C GLU A 521 45.84 -11.05 -48.54
N SER A 522 46.49 -9.95 -48.13
CA SER A 522 47.02 -8.92 -49.02
C SER A 522 48.50 -9.20 -49.32
N VAL A 523 48.81 -9.58 -50.56
CA VAL A 523 50.19 -9.74 -51.05
C VAL A 523 50.82 -8.37 -51.32
N GLN A 524 52.01 -8.18 -50.76
CA GLN A 524 52.90 -7.03 -50.94
C GLN A 524 53.44 -6.90 -52.37
N THR A 525 53.60 -5.67 -52.85
CA THR A 525 54.72 -5.31 -53.74
C THR A 525 55.29 -3.94 -53.36
N SER A 526 56.63 -3.93 -53.28
CA SER A 526 57.50 -2.89 -52.77
C SER A 526 57.88 -1.83 -53.81
N SER A 527 57.83 -0.58 -53.37
CA SER A 527 58.65 0.61 -53.67
C SER A 527 59.72 0.63 -54.78
N ASP A 528 59.59 1.66 -55.64
CA ASP A 528 60.58 2.71 -56.03
C ASP A 528 61.78 2.39 -56.96
N PRO A 529 62.46 3.43 -57.53
CA PRO A 529 61.98 4.72 -58.06
C PRO A 529 62.68 5.12 -59.40
N ASN A 530 62.11 5.99 -60.23
CA ASN A 530 62.83 7.11 -60.91
C ASN A 530 62.03 7.90 -61.97
N ILE A 531 62.44 9.17 -62.12
CA ILE A 531 62.31 10.11 -63.26
C ILE A 531 61.21 11.19 -63.19
N HIS A 532 61.71 12.41 -62.95
CA HIS A 532 61.17 13.74 -63.30
C HIS A 532 60.85 13.89 -64.80
N LEU A 533 59.79 14.64 -65.17
CA LEU A 533 59.85 15.92 -65.91
C LEU A 533 58.46 16.51 -66.24
N GLN A 534 58.27 17.77 -65.83
CA GLN A 534 57.70 18.93 -66.54
C GLN A 534 56.62 18.82 -67.66
N THR A 535 55.50 19.52 -67.39
CA THR A 535 54.75 20.49 -68.21
C THR A 535 54.22 20.15 -69.62
N ALA A 536 52.90 20.34 -69.76
CA ALA A 536 52.31 21.38 -70.61
C ALA A 536 51.13 22.02 -69.87
#